data_AF-A0A800CA28-F1
#
_entry.id   AF-A0A800CA28-F1
#
_cell.length_a   1.000
_cell.length_b   1.000
_cell.length_c   1.000
_cell.angle_alpha   90.00
_cell.angle_beta   90.00
_cell.angle_gamma   90.00
#
_symmetry.space_group_name_H-M   'P 1'
#
loop_
_entity.id
_entity.type
_entity.pdbx_description
1 polymer ?
#
loop_
_entity_poly.entity_id
_entity_poly.type
_entity_poly.pdbx_seq_one_letter_code
_entity_poly.pdbx_strand_id
1 'polypeptide(L)'
;VSDSAIEHHFDPARSFDELARILKPGGTFILCLPNIAHWRHRWWLLRGRFPYVPATPTDFTHLRFFTLNEIRAWLNDRGIDIEHVDGSPSMWVRGLYPAWMRHPWVRPWYERLAHRWPALLARDLIVIGRKMADA
;
A
#
# COMPACT_ATOMS: atom_id res chain seq x y z
N VAL A 1 -8.41 11.01 -4.88
CA VAL A 1 -7.22 10.17 -5.12
C VAL A 1 -6.15 10.63 -4.16
N SER A 2 -5.55 9.71 -3.39
CA SER A 2 -4.36 9.97 -2.58
C SER A 2 -3.27 9.02 -3.05
N ASP A 3 -2.14 9.58 -3.50
CA ASP A 3 -1.01 8.81 -4.00
C ASP A 3 0.20 9.00 -3.08
N SER A 4 0.49 7.98 -2.27
CA SER A 4 1.75 7.82 -1.53
C SER A 4 2.20 9.10 -0.79
N ALA A 5 1.25 9.70 -0.05
CA ALA A 5 1.48 10.91 0.75
C ALA A 5 1.21 10.71 2.25
N ILE A 6 0.22 9.87 2.60
CA ILE A 6 -0.26 9.74 3.98
C ILE A 6 0.79 9.09 4.89
N GLU A 7 1.68 8.26 4.35
CA GLU A 7 2.82 7.68 5.06
C GLU A 7 3.81 8.70 5.61
N HIS A 8 3.83 9.91 5.03
CA HIS A 8 4.66 11.03 5.47
C HIS A 8 3.95 11.93 6.50
N HIS A 9 2.65 11.73 6.74
CA HIS A 9 1.89 12.56 7.65
C HIS A 9 2.10 12.12 9.10
N PHE A 10 2.30 13.10 9.99
CA PHE A 10 2.42 12.83 11.43
C PHE A 10 1.11 12.23 12.00
N ASP A 11 -0.03 12.75 11.54
CA ASP A 11 -1.36 12.26 11.91
C ASP A 11 -2.09 11.74 10.66
N PRO A 12 -1.91 10.45 10.31
CA PRO A 12 -2.61 9.86 9.19
C PRO A 12 -4.13 9.79 9.45
N ALA A 13 -4.60 9.64 10.69
CA ALA A 13 -6.02 9.47 11.01
C ALA A 13 -6.82 10.67 10.53
N ARG A 14 -6.36 11.87 10.88
CA ARG A 14 -6.94 13.12 10.41
C ARG A 14 -6.95 13.24 8.88
N SER A 15 -5.94 12.69 8.21
CA SER A 15 -5.87 12.70 6.74
C SER A 15 -6.97 11.82 6.13
N PHE A 16 -7.16 10.62 6.67
CA PHE A 16 -8.26 9.75 6.26
C PHE A 16 -9.63 10.33 6.61
N ASP A 17 -9.78 10.98 7.77
CA ASP A 17 -11.04 11.66 8.16
C ASP A 17 -11.40 12.76 7.16
N GLU A 18 -10.45 13.63 6.83
CA GLU A 18 -10.68 14.70 5.87
C GLU A 18 -11.00 14.16 4.47
N LEU A 19 -10.30 13.11 4.02
CA LEU A 19 -10.58 12.48 2.74
C LEU A 19 -11.99 11.86 2.69
N ALA A 20 -12.42 11.20 3.76
CA ALA A 20 -13.77 10.66 3.88
C ALA A 20 -14.81 11.78 3.94
N ARG A 21 -14.53 12.87 4.67
CA ARG A 21 -15.44 14.04 4.80
C ARG A 21 -15.70 14.72 3.47
N ILE A 22 -14.68 14.95 2.64
CA ILE A 22 -14.83 15.65 1.35
C ILE A 22 -15.38 14.76 0.24
N LEU A 23 -15.27 13.44 0.39
CA LEU A 23 -15.78 12.50 -0.59
C LEU A 23 -17.31 12.50 -0.52
N LYS A 24 -17.96 12.69 -1.68
CA LYS A 24 -19.43 12.65 -1.78
C LYS A 24 -19.94 11.22 -1.56
N PRO A 25 -21.16 11.03 -1.02
CA PRO A 25 -21.85 9.74 -1.02
C PRO A 25 -21.83 9.08 -2.42
N GLY A 26 -21.51 7.79 -2.49
CA GLY A 26 -21.33 7.06 -3.75
C GLY A 26 -20.05 7.40 -4.53
N GLY A 27 -19.21 8.32 -4.03
CA GLY A 27 -17.97 8.71 -4.66
C GLY A 27 -16.89 7.63 -4.58
N THR A 28 -16.04 7.57 -5.60
CA THR A 28 -14.91 6.64 -5.65
C THR A 28 -13.71 7.17 -4.86
N PHE A 29 -13.25 6.37 -3.92
CA PHE A 29 -12.01 6.56 -3.19
C PHE A 29 -10.89 5.74 -3.85
N ILE A 30 -9.75 6.36 -4.11
CA ILE A 30 -8.57 5.68 -4.66
C ILE A 30 -7.37 6.07 -3.79
N LEU A 31 -6.69 5.06 -3.27
CA LEU A 31 -5.58 5.18 -2.35
C LEU A 31 -4.41 4.31 -2.81
N CYS A 32 -3.23 4.92 -2.93
CA CYS A 32 -1.97 4.22 -3.11
C CYS A 32 -1.12 4.38 -1.86
N LEU A 33 -0.68 3.28 -1.25
CA LEU A 33 0.19 3.31 -0.07
C LEU A 33 1.28 2.22 -0.10
N PRO A 34 2.45 2.50 0.49
CA PRO A 34 3.51 1.51 0.66
C PRO A 34 3.07 0.35 1.56
N ASN A 35 3.44 -0.88 1.17
CA ASN A 35 3.13 -2.10 1.88
C ASN A 35 4.27 -2.56 2.80
N ILE A 36 4.16 -2.32 4.10
CA ILE A 36 5.15 -2.87 5.06
C ILE A 36 5.05 -4.39 5.17
N ALA A 37 3.90 -4.99 4.84
CA ALA A 37 3.68 -6.43 4.92
C ALA A 37 4.23 -7.21 3.72
N HIS A 38 5.01 -6.58 2.83
CA HIS A 38 5.69 -7.30 1.75
C HIS A 38 6.60 -8.43 2.29
N TRP A 39 6.65 -9.57 1.60
CA TRP A 39 7.30 -10.80 2.07
C TRP A 39 8.77 -10.62 2.49
N ARG A 40 9.51 -9.72 1.82
CA ARG A 40 10.90 -9.41 2.18
C ARG A 40 11.03 -8.69 3.50
N HIS A 41 10.13 -7.74 3.80
CA HIS A 41 10.10 -7.07 5.09
C HIS A 41 9.75 -8.08 6.19
N ARG A 42 8.77 -8.96 5.96
CA ARG A 42 8.47 -10.07 6.90
C ARG A 42 9.70 -10.92 7.17
N TRP A 43 10.41 -11.32 6.13
CA TRP A 43 11.64 -12.11 6.27
C TRP A 43 12.74 -11.37 7.03
N TRP A 44 12.96 -10.09 6.75
CA TRP A 44 13.94 -9.27 7.48
C TRP A 44 13.57 -9.10 8.96
N LEU A 45 12.29 -8.83 9.26
CA LEU A 45 11.80 -8.72 10.63
C LEU A 45 11.92 -10.05 11.39
N LEU A 46 11.61 -11.18 10.76
CA LEU A 46 11.81 -12.52 11.34
C LEU A 46 13.28 -12.79 11.68
N ARG A 47 14.22 -12.16 10.97
CA ARG A 47 15.65 -12.22 11.27
C ARG A 47 16.12 -11.17 12.28
N GLY A 48 15.19 -10.48 12.96
CA GLY A 48 15.50 -9.44 13.93
C GLY A 48 16.05 -8.15 13.32
N ARG A 49 15.79 -7.90 12.03
CA ARG A 49 16.28 -6.71 11.31
C ARG A 49 15.13 -5.86 10.80
N PHE A 50 15.01 -4.64 11.30
CA PHE A 50 14.17 -3.63 10.65
C PHE A 50 14.90 -3.08 9.41
N PRO A 51 14.30 -3.16 8.21
CA PRO A 51 14.98 -2.82 6.98
C PRO A 51 14.78 -1.35 6.62
N TYR A 52 15.69 -0.44 6.99
CA TYR A 52 15.65 0.89 6.40
C TYR A 52 16.28 0.86 5.00
N VAL A 53 15.44 1.02 3.97
CA VAL A 53 15.89 0.94 2.58
C VAL A 53 15.36 2.16 1.81
N PRO A 54 16.25 2.99 1.22
CA PRO A 54 15.83 4.16 0.46
C PRO A 54 14.89 3.81 -0.70
N ALA A 55 13.92 4.68 -0.98
CA ALA A 55 12.90 4.54 -2.02
C ALA A 55 12.01 3.29 -1.91
N THR A 56 11.88 2.71 -0.71
CA THR A 56 11.02 1.54 -0.45
C THR A 56 9.92 1.89 0.55
N PRO A 57 8.96 0.98 0.84
CA PRO A 57 7.98 1.17 1.89
C PRO A 57 8.55 1.53 3.27
N THR A 58 9.83 1.24 3.49
CA THR A 58 10.61 1.51 4.70
C THR A 58 11.64 2.62 4.53
N ASP A 59 11.37 3.58 3.64
CA ASP A 59 12.18 4.79 3.51
C ASP A 59 12.21 5.58 4.82
N PHE A 60 13.32 6.26 5.10
CA PHE A 60 13.48 7.07 6.31
C PHE A 60 12.50 8.24 6.42
N THR A 61 11.95 8.68 5.28
CA THR A 61 10.95 9.75 5.23
C THR A 61 9.54 9.28 5.58
N HIS A 62 9.30 7.98 5.66
CA HIS A 62 7.99 7.43 6.04
C HIS A 62 7.86 7.41 7.56
N LEU A 63 6.88 8.16 8.08
CA LEU A 63 6.56 8.21 9.51
C LEU A 63 5.57 7.10 9.91
N ARG A 64 4.87 6.53 8.94
CA ARG A 64 3.81 5.54 9.15
C ARG A 64 3.94 4.40 8.16
N PHE A 65 3.56 3.21 8.60
CA PHE A 65 3.68 1.97 7.84
C PHE A 65 2.31 1.29 7.78
N PHE A 66 1.89 0.90 6.58
CA PHE A 66 0.55 0.37 6.37
C PHE A 66 0.56 -1.07 5.87
N THR A 67 -0.39 -1.85 6.34
CA THR A 67 -0.74 -3.16 5.79
C THR A 67 -2.13 -3.07 5.17
N LEU A 68 -2.47 -4.02 4.29
CA LEU A 68 -3.82 -4.07 3.72
C LEU A 68 -4.90 -4.24 4.80
N ASN A 69 -4.60 -4.93 5.90
CA ASN A 69 -5.56 -5.13 6.99
C ASN A 69 -5.84 -3.81 7.72
N GLU A 70 -4.81 -3.02 8.02
CA GLU A 70 -4.96 -1.70 8.64
C GLU A 70 -5.72 -0.75 7.72
N ILE A 71 -5.37 -0.72 6.43
CA ILE A 71 -6.06 0.12 5.44
C ILE A 71 -7.55 -0.24 5.38
N ARG A 72 -7.88 -1.55 5.37
CA ARG A 72 -9.27 -2.01 5.39
C ARG A 72 -10.04 -1.52 6.60
N ALA A 73 -9.48 -1.70 7.79
CA ALA A 73 -10.11 -1.23 9.03
C ALA A 73 -10.37 0.28 8.96
N TRP A 74 -9.35 1.05 8.59
CA TRP A 74 -9.44 2.52 8.55
C TRP A 74 -10.45 3.05 7.55
N LEU A 75 -10.59 2.41 6.39
CA LEU A 75 -11.57 2.79 5.37
C LEU A 75 -12.99 2.38 5.78
N ASN A 76 -13.16 1.17 6.29
CA ASN A 76 -14.45 0.68 6.76
C ASN A 76 -15.02 1.55 7.90
N ASP A 77 -14.17 1.92 8.87
CA ASP A 77 -14.56 2.80 9.99
C ASP A 77 -15.04 4.18 9.53
N ARG A 78 -14.73 4.57 8.28
CA ARG A 78 -15.09 5.85 7.68
C ARG A 78 -16.18 5.72 6.61
N GLY A 79 -16.88 4.58 6.57
CA GLY A 79 -17.95 4.32 5.62
C GLY A 79 -17.45 4.22 4.17
N ILE A 80 -16.21 3.79 3.95
CA ILE A 80 -15.67 3.52 2.62
C ILE A 80 -15.57 2.01 2.45
N ASP A 81 -16.45 1.43 1.64
CA ASP A 81 -16.40 0.01 1.30
C ASP A 81 -15.35 -0.23 0.22
N ILE A 82 -14.54 -1.29 0.36
CA ILE A 82 -13.46 -1.58 -0.57
C ILE A 82 -13.97 -2.51 -1.67
N GLU A 83 -14.07 -1.96 -2.88
CA GLU A 83 -14.54 -2.70 -4.06
C GLU A 83 -13.41 -3.49 -4.73
N HIS A 84 -12.20 -2.94 -4.71
CA HIS A 84 -11.05 -3.54 -5.38
C HIS A 84 -9.74 -3.28 -4.66
N VAL A 85 -8.86 -4.28 -4.67
CA VAL A 85 -7.50 -4.18 -4.18
C VAL A 85 -6.58 -4.71 -5.26
N ASP A 86 -5.61 -3.89 -5.63
CA ASP A 86 -4.53 -4.23 -6.52
C ASP A 86 -3.19 -3.89 -5.87
N GLY A 87 -2.09 -4.18 -6.57
CA GLY A 87 -0.79 -3.75 -6.11
C GLY A 87 0.26 -3.74 -7.20
N SER A 88 1.21 -2.82 -7.04
CA SER A 88 2.38 -2.72 -7.91
C SER A 88 3.60 -3.31 -7.19
N PRO A 89 4.34 -4.23 -7.83
CA PRO A 89 5.63 -4.66 -7.30
C PRO A 89 6.69 -3.57 -7.47
N SER A 90 6.51 -2.64 -8.41
CA SER A 90 7.39 -1.50 -8.65
C SER A 90 8.88 -1.89 -8.80
N MET A 91 9.11 -2.94 -9.60
CA MET A 91 10.41 -3.61 -9.75
C MET A 91 11.50 -2.74 -10.39
N TRP A 92 11.18 -1.57 -10.96
CA TRP A 92 12.18 -0.62 -11.44
C TRP A 92 12.97 0.00 -10.28
N VAL A 93 12.43 0.01 -9.06
CA VAL A 93 13.09 0.55 -7.88
C VAL A 93 14.15 -0.40 -7.33
N ARG A 94 15.34 0.15 -7.13
CA ARG A 94 16.50 -0.58 -6.60
C ARG A 94 16.35 -0.73 -5.08
N GLY A 95 17.05 -1.71 -4.49
CA GLY A 95 17.09 -1.91 -3.03
C GLY A 95 16.14 -2.99 -2.52
N LEU A 96 14.87 -2.99 -2.96
CA LEU A 96 13.93 -4.03 -2.54
C LEU A 96 14.21 -5.36 -3.25
N TYR A 97 14.35 -5.39 -4.58
CA TYR A 97 14.54 -6.63 -5.32
C TYR A 97 16.01 -6.88 -5.74
N PRO A 98 16.49 -8.14 -5.71
CA PRO A 98 17.74 -8.54 -6.36
C PRO A 98 17.70 -8.26 -7.86
N ALA A 99 18.87 -8.08 -8.48
CA ALA A 99 18.96 -7.74 -9.90
C ALA A 99 18.31 -8.79 -10.82
N TRP A 100 18.43 -10.08 -10.49
CA TRP A 100 17.85 -11.16 -11.30
C TRP A 100 16.32 -11.13 -11.35
N MET A 101 15.64 -10.63 -10.31
CA MET A 101 14.17 -10.52 -10.31
C MET A 101 13.66 -9.44 -11.27
N ARG A 102 14.51 -8.48 -11.64
CA ARG A 102 14.19 -7.43 -12.61
C ARG A 102 14.37 -7.87 -14.06
N HIS A 103 14.79 -9.12 -14.30
CA HIS A 103 15.00 -9.64 -15.64
C HIS A 103 13.68 -9.62 -16.43
N PRO A 104 13.68 -9.27 -17.74
CA PRO A 104 12.46 -9.17 -18.56
C PRO A 104 11.60 -10.43 -18.59
N TRP A 105 12.20 -11.60 -18.32
CA TRP A 105 11.47 -12.88 -18.28
C TRP A 105 10.89 -13.21 -16.90
N VAL A 106 11.41 -12.63 -15.82
CA VAL A 106 10.91 -12.87 -14.45
C VAL A 106 9.87 -11.81 -14.08
N ARG A 107 10.09 -10.57 -14.50
CA ARG A 107 9.27 -9.41 -14.18
C ARG A 107 7.78 -9.63 -14.48
N PRO A 108 7.34 -10.09 -15.67
CA PRO A 108 5.91 -10.22 -15.98
C PRO A 108 5.22 -11.26 -15.10
N TRP A 109 5.92 -12.36 -14.78
CA TRP A 109 5.40 -13.39 -13.88
C TRP A 109 5.23 -12.86 -12.46
N TYR A 110 6.23 -12.15 -11.95
CA TYR A 110 6.14 -11.56 -10.62
C TYR A 110 5.09 -10.45 -10.54
N GLU A 111 4.95 -9.62 -11.59
CA GLU A 111 3.86 -8.64 -11.72
C GLU A 111 2.49 -9.31 -11.63
N ARG A 112 2.26 -10.39 -12.40
CA ARG A 112 1.00 -11.14 -12.33
C ARG A 112 0.71 -11.72 -10.95
N LEU A 113 1.75 -12.19 -10.25
CA LEU A 113 1.61 -12.67 -8.87
C LEU A 113 1.33 -11.53 -7.89
N ALA A 114 1.92 -10.35 -8.08
CA ALA A 114 1.67 -9.17 -7.27
C ALA A 114 0.21 -8.70 -7.38
N HIS A 115 -0.38 -8.73 -8.59
CA HIS A 115 -1.81 -8.47 -8.78
C HIS A 115 -2.70 -9.52 -8.10
N ARG A 116 -2.27 -10.79 -8.05
CA ARG A 116 -3.04 -11.87 -7.41
C ARG A 116 -2.95 -11.85 -5.89
N TRP A 117 -1.79 -11.52 -5.34
CA TRP A 117 -1.52 -11.51 -3.89
C TRP A 117 -0.88 -10.18 -3.44
N PRO A 118 -1.59 -9.05 -3.59
CA PRO A 118 -1.01 -7.73 -3.38
C PRO A 118 -0.54 -7.53 -1.94
N ALA A 119 -1.28 -8.06 -0.96
CA ALA A 119 -0.89 -7.98 0.46
C ALA A 119 0.48 -8.61 0.78
N LEU A 120 0.93 -9.59 -0.02
CA LEU A 120 2.18 -10.32 0.20
C LEU A 120 3.30 -9.87 -0.76
N LEU A 121 2.97 -9.64 -2.03
CA LEU A 121 3.94 -9.53 -3.11
C LEU A 121 4.04 -8.12 -3.72
N ALA A 122 3.04 -7.27 -3.52
CA ALA A 122 3.11 -5.90 -3.99
C ALA A 122 3.93 -5.03 -3.03
N ARG A 123 4.74 -4.14 -3.61
CA ARG A 123 5.45 -3.10 -2.88
C ARG A 123 4.48 -2.00 -2.45
N ASP A 124 3.60 -1.61 -3.36
CA ASP A 124 2.60 -0.57 -3.16
C ASP A 124 1.21 -1.19 -3.33
N LEU A 125 0.31 -0.90 -2.41
CA LEU A 125 -1.08 -1.30 -2.47
C LEU A 125 -1.87 -0.20 -3.18
N ILE A 126 -2.76 -0.61 -4.07
CA ILE A 126 -3.73 0.26 -4.71
C ILE A 126 -5.11 -0.21 -4.24
N VAL A 127 -5.81 0.64 -3.50
CA VAL A 127 -7.12 0.33 -2.95
C VAL A 127 -8.14 1.26 -3.58
N ILE A 128 -9.17 0.67 -4.16
CA ILE A 128 -10.31 1.38 -4.72
C ILE A 128 -11.52 1.02 -3.87
N GLY A 129 -12.16 2.05 -3.33
CA GLY A 129 -13.37 1.91 -2.54
C GLY A 129 -14.44 2.90 -2.96
N ARG A 130 -15.63 2.74 -2.39
CA ARG A 130 -16.77 3.62 -2.59
C ARG A 130 -17.28 4.10 -1.25
N LYS A 131 -17.53 5.40 -1.14
CA LYS A 131 -18.20 5.94 0.05
C LYS A 131 -19.65 5.45 0.05
N MET A 132 -20.03 4.78 1.13
CA MET A 132 -21.41 4.36 1.34
C MET A 132 -22.30 5.61 1.34
N ALA A 133 -23.49 5.49 0.77
CA ALA A 133 -24.51 6.49 1.03
C ALA A 133 -24.91 6.35 2.50
N ASP A 134 -24.96 7.47 3.23
CA ASP A 134 -25.57 7.47 4.56
C ASP A 134 -26.98 6.85 4.41
N ALA A 135 -27.25 5.79 5.16
CA ALA A 135 -28.53 5.06 5.11
C ALA A 135 -29.67 5.92 5.65
#